data_AF-A0AAW9FHM4-F1
#
_entry.id   AF-A0AAW9FHM4-F1
#
_cell.length_a   1.000
_cell.length_b   1.000
_cell.length_c   1.000
_cell.angle_alpha   90.00
_cell.angle_beta   90.00
_cell.angle_gamma   90.00
#
_symmetry.space_group_name_H-M   'P 1'
#
loop_
_entity.id
_entity.type
_entity.pdbx_description
1 polymer ?
#
loop_
_entity_poly.entity_id
_entity_poly.type
_entity_poly.pdbx_seq_one_letter_code
_entity_poly.pdbx_strand_id
1 'polypeptide(L)'
;YHDNPGNPHIHLMTTLRPLTEEGFGSKKVAVNGEDGQPVRTQSGKILYELWAGSTDDFNVLRDGWFERLNHHLALGGIDLKIDGRSYDKQGIDLEPTIHLGVGAKAIERKAREQGVRPELERMDLNEERRSENTRR
;
A
#
# COMPACT_ATOMS: atom_id res chain seq x y z
N TYR A 1 -7.33 4.36 -16.09
CA TYR A 1 -6.06 3.73 -15.69
C TYR A 1 -4.92 4.49 -16.35
N HIS A 2 -3.72 4.43 -15.81
CA HIS A 2 -2.51 4.97 -16.44
C HIS A 2 -1.77 3.84 -17.12
N ASP A 3 -1.57 3.98 -18.43
CA ASP A 3 -0.85 3.01 -19.26
C ASP A 3 0.59 3.46 -19.46
N ASN A 4 1.36 3.48 -18.37
CA ASN A 4 2.77 3.82 -18.44
C ASN A 4 3.56 2.54 -18.79
N PRO A 5 4.38 2.54 -19.86
CA PRO A 5 5.18 1.37 -20.22
C PRO A 5 6.00 0.85 -19.04
N GLY A 6 5.87 -0.45 -18.74
CA GLY A 6 6.54 -1.11 -17.61
C GLY A 6 5.97 -0.80 -16.22
N ASN A 7 4.97 0.07 -16.10
CA ASN A 7 4.28 0.36 -14.84
C ASN A 7 2.81 0.78 -15.05
N PRO A 8 1.96 -0.08 -15.64
CA PRO A 8 0.53 0.19 -15.72
C PRO A 8 -0.09 0.20 -14.32
N HIS A 9 -0.86 1.24 -13.99
CA HIS A 9 -1.44 1.39 -12.65
C HIS A 9 -2.76 2.17 -12.67
N ILE A 10 -3.47 2.15 -11.55
CA ILE A 10 -4.74 2.86 -11.37
C ILE A 10 -4.72 3.72 -10.11
N HIS A 11 -5.48 4.81 -10.14
CA HIS A 11 -5.86 5.54 -8.94
C HIS A 11 -7.33 5.26 -8.65
N LEU A 12 -7.61 4.85 -7.42
CA LEU A 12 -8.96 4.68 -6.92
C LEU A 12 -9.18 5.74 -5.82
N MET A 13 -10.17 6.60 -6.03
CA MET A 13 -10.56 7.61 -5.06
C MET A 13 -11.75 7.07 -4.26
N THR A 14 -11.59 6.99 -2.94
CA THR A 14 -12.66 6.57 -2.03
C THR A 14 -13.03 7.71 -1.08
N THR A 15 -14.21 7.63 -0.49
CA THR A 15 -14.65 8.62 0.49
C THR A 15 -14.06 8.29 1.86
N LEU A 16 -13.65 9.32 2.60
CA LEU A 16 -13.18 9.17 3.98
C LEU A 16 -14.31 9.29 5.02
N ARG A 17 -15.55 9.40 4.54
CA ARG A 17 -16.78 9.63 5.30
C ARG A 17 -17.90 8.77 4.72
N PRO A 18 -18.83 8.29 5.55
CA PRO A 18 -19.99 7.56 5.07
C PRO A 18 -20.89 8.52 4.30
N LEU A 19 -21.53 8.02 3.24
CA LEU A 19 -22.60 8.75 2.58
C LEU A 19 -23.92 8.41 3.30
N THR A 20 -24.63 9.45 3.73
CA THR A 20 -25.92 9.36 4.43
C THR A 20 -26.98 10.12 3.62
N GLU A 21 -28.24 10.05 4.03
CA GLU A 21 -29.33 10.80 3.37
C GLU A 21 -29.10 12.32 3.38
N GLU A 22 -28.38 12.84 4.39
CA GLU A 22 -28.05 14.26 4.55
C GLU A 22 -26.70 14.65 3.91
N GLY A 23 -26.03 13.70 3.25
CA GLY A 23 -24.70 13.87 2.65
C GLY A 23 -23.58 13.18 3.45
N PHE A 24 -22.37 13.71 3.41
CA PHE A 24 -21.20 13.07 4.06
C PHE A 24 -21.23 13.21 5.58
N GLY A 25 -21.25 12.07 6.27
CA GLY A 25 -21.25 12.00 7.72
C GLY A 25 -19.89 12.29 8.38
N SER A 26 -19.78 11.97 9.66
CA SER A 26 -18.56 12.14 10.44
C SER A 26 -17.44 11.18 9.99
N LYS A 27 -16.19 11.66 10.05
CA LYS A 27 -14.99 10.83 9.78
C LYS A 27 -14.81 9.72 10.82
N LYS A 28 -15.20 10.01 12.07
CA LYS A 28 -15.22 9.03 13.16
C LYS A 28 -16.64 8.53 13.36
N VAL A 29 -16.83 7.22 13.34
CA VAL A 29 -18.13 6.55 13.52
C VAL A 29 -18.11 5.74 14.80
N ALA A 30 -19.26 5.62 15.47
CA ALA A 30 -19.36 4.80 16.67
C ALA A 30 -19.23 3.32 16.28
N VAL A 31 -18.45 2.58 17.05
CA VAL A 31 -18.40 1.12 16.92
C VAL A 31 -19.69 0.59 17.53
N ASN A 32 -20.50 -0.12 16.74
CA ASN A 32 -21.76 -0.71 17.23
C ASN A 32 -21.53 -2.18 17.59
N GLY A 33 -22.15 -2.62 18.69
CA GLY A 33 -22.19 -4.03 19.07
C GLY A 33 -23.17 -4.83 18.23
N GLU A 34 -23.28 -6.13 18.50
CA GLU A 34 -24.22 -7.03 17.83
C GLU A 34 -25.69 -6.62 18.04
N ASP A 35 -25.98 -5.91 19.12
CA ASP A 35 -27.29 -5.33 19.45
C ASP A 35 -27.59 -4.00 18.72
N GLY A 36 -26.65 -3.52 17.89
CA GLY A 36 -26.74 -2.25 17.19
C GLY A 36 -26.50 -1.02 18.08
N GLN A 37 -26.17 -1.20 19.37
CA GLN A 37 -25.89 -0.09 20.28
C GLN A 37 -24.40 0.28 20.27
N PRO A 38 -24.04 1.56 20.50
CA PRO A 38 -22.63 1.96 20.57
C PRO A 38 -21.88 1.25 21.69
N VAL A 39 -20.78 0.60 21.34
CA VAL A 39 -19.83 0.01 22.29
C VAL A 39 -19.24 1.11 23.16
N ARG A 40 -19.11 0.83 24.46
CA ARG A 40 -18.54 1.77 25.43
C ARG A 40 -17.22 1.25 25.99
N THR A 41 -16.30 2.17 26.24
CA THR A 41 -15.04 1.90 26.94
C THR A 41 -15.30 1.61 28.42
N GLN A 42 -14.27 1.15 29.13
CA GLN A 42 -14.34 0.92 30.59
C GLN A 42 -14.72 2.18 31.39
N SER A 43 -14.44 3.37 30.85
CA SER A 43 -14.85 4.66 31.46
C SER A 43 -16.25 5.13 31.05
N GLY A 44 -17.01 4.30 30.34
CA GLY A 44 -18.39 4.58 29.92
C GLY A 44 -18.51 5.48 28.69
N LYS A 45 -17.41 5.90 28.06
CA LYS A 45 -17.43 6.72 26.83
C LYS A 45 -17.69 5.83 25.60
N ILE A 46 -18.35 6.37 24.58
CA ILE A 46 -18.55 5.65 23.31
C ILE A 46 -17.19 5.43 22.62
N LEU A 47 -16.99 4.22 22.12
CA LEU A 47 -15.85 3.84 21.29
C LEU A 47 -16.10 4.30 19.85
N TYR A 48 -15.11 4.95 19.25
CA TYR A 48 -15.17 5.43 17.87
C TYR A 48 -13.99 4.90 17.07
N GLU A 49 -14.22 4.67 15.78
CA GLU A 49 -13.21 4.30 14.79
C GLU A 49 -13.26 5.23 13.57
N LEU A 50 -12.28 5.13 12.68
CA LEU A 50 -12.30 5.85 11.42
C LEU A 50 -13.19 5.10 10.42
N TRP A 51 -14.09 5.82 9.75
CA TRP A 51 -14.93 5.23 8.71
C TRP A 51 -14.13 4.63 7.54
N ALA A 52 -12.97 5.22 7.23
CA ALA A 52 -12.11 4.74 6.16
C ALA A 52 -11.39 3.41 6.47
N GLY A 53 -11.64 2.81 7.64
CA GLY A 53 -11.02 1.58 8.09
C GLY A 53 -9.69 1.79 8.81
N SER A 54 -9.24 0.70 9.40
CA SER A 54 -7.95 0.52 10.08
C SER A 54 -6.88 0.00 9.11
N THR A 55 -5.66 -0.19 9.64
CA THR A 55 -4.60 -0.88 8.90
C THR A 55 -4.95 -2.34 8.61
N ASP A 56 -5.71 -3.00 9.49
CA ASP A 56 -6.12 -4.38 9.28
C ASP A 56 -7.16 -4.48 8.17
N ASP A 57 -8.12 -3.55 8.12
CA ASP A 57 -9.09 -3.46 7.01
C ASP A 57 -8.37 -3.23 5.68
N PHE A 58 -7.34 -2.39 5.66
CA PHE A 58 -6.51 -2.18 4.48
C PHE A 58 -5.77 -3.47 4.06
N ASN A 59 -5.26 -4.25 5.01
CA ASN A 59 -4.60 -5.53 4.69
C ASN A 59 -5.59 -6.53 4.09
N VAL A 60 -6.84 -6.58 4.58
CA VAL A 60 -7.90 -7.42 3.98
C VAL A 60 -8.19 -6.99 2.54
N LEU A 61 -8.31 -5.68 2.29
CA LEU A 61 -8.48 -5.16 0.93
C LEU A 61 -7.28 -5.53 0.03
N ARG A 62 -6.07 -5.40 0.55
CA ARG A 62 -4.83 -5.74 -0.17
C ARG A 62 -4.78 -7.22 -0.52
N ASP A 63 -5.18 -8.11 0.38
CA ASP A 63 -5.21 -9.55 0.12
C ASP A 63 -6.28 -9.90 -0.93
N GLY A 64 -7.46 -9.26 -0.87
CA GLY A 64 -8.48 -9.37 -1.91
C GLY A 64 -8.01 -8.87 -3.28
N TRP A 65 -7.18 -7.82 -3.31
CA TRP A 65 -6.56 -7.34 -4.56
C TRP A 65 -5.63 -8.39 -5.18
N PHE A 66 -4.78 -9.05 -4.38
CA PHE A 66 -3.90 -10.12 -4.88
C PHE A 66 -4.68 -11.36 -5.33
N GLU A 67 -5.74 -11.74 -4.63
CA GLU A 67 -6.65 -12.80 -5.06
C GLU A 67 -7.20 -12.48 -6.46
N ARG A 68 -7.74 -11.26 -6.63
CA ARG A 68 -8.37 -10.88 -7.89
C ARG A 68 -7.38 -10.75 -9.05
N LEU A 69 -6.18 -10.24 -8.80
CA LEU A 69 -5.11 -10.23 -9.79
C LEU A 69 -4.76 -11.65 -10.26
N ASN A 70 -4.55 -12.58 -9.34
CA ASN A 70 -4.22 -13.97 -9.67
C ASN A 70 -5.37 -14.67 -10.42
N HIS A 71 -6.62 -14.41 -10.04
CA HIS A 71 -7.78 -14.91 -10.76
C HIS A 71 -7.77 -14.47 -12.23
N HIS A 72 -7.52 -13.19 -12.50
CA HIS A 72 -7.46 -12.68 -13.87
C HIS A 72 -6.23 -13.13 -14.66
N LEU A 73 -5.08 -13.34 -14.00
CA LEU A 73 -3.92 -13.97 -14.64
C LEU A 73 -4.25 -15.38 -15.14
N ALA A 74 -4.90 -16.19 -14.28
CA ALA A 74 -5.33 -17.54 -14.64
C ALA A 74 -6.37 -17.55 -15.78
N LEU A 75 -7.37 -16.66 -15.75
CA LEU A 75 -8.34 -16.52 -16.84
C LEU A 75 -7.67 -16.10 -18.16
N GLY A 76 -6.59 -15.31 -18.09
CA GLY A 76 -5.78 -14.93 -19.24
C GLY A 76 -4.81 -16.01 -19.72
N GLY A 77 -4.77 -17.19 -19.09
CA GLY A 77 -3.83 -18.26 -19.41
C GLY A 77 -2.37 -17.94 -19.06
N ILE A 78 -2.14 -16.99 -18.16
CA ILE A 78 -0.80 -16.59 -17.72
C ILE A 78 -0.43 -17.40 -16.47
N ASP A 79 0.58 -18.26 -16.60
CA ASP A 79 1.11 -19.08 -15.50
C ASP A 79 2.08 -18.28 -14.60
N LEU A 80 1.58 -17.15 -14.08
CA LEU A 80 2.27 -16.34 -13.08
C LEU A 80 1.36 -16.17 -11.87
N LYS A 81 1.97 -16.12 -10.68
CA LYS A 81 1.25 -15.86 -9.43
C LYS A 81 1.93 -14.72 -8.66
N ILE A 82 1.13 -13.77 -8.25
CA ILE A 82 1.52 -12.64 -7.40
C ILE A 82 1.30 -13.05 -5.94
N ASP A 83 2.34 -12.90 -5.11
CA ASP A 83 2.28 -13.12 -3.68
C ASP A 83 2.53 -11.80 -2.93
N GLY A 84 1.51 -11.38 -2.19
CA GLY A 84 1.49 -10.13 -1.42
C GLY A 84 2.22 -10.15 -0.09
N ARG A 85 2.66 -11.33 0.36
CA ARG A 85 3.34 -11.49 1.64
C ARG A 85 4.74 -10.88 1.57
N SER A 86 5.33 -10.50 2.70
CA SER A 86 6.75 -10.09 2.74
C SER A 86 7.66 -11.24 2.30
N TYR A 87 8.86 -10.93 1.81
CA TYR A 87 9.87 -11.94 1.45
C TYR A 87 10.11 -12.96 2.57
N ASP A 88 10.26 -12.48 3.81
CA ASP A 88 10.36 -13.32 5.01
C ASP A 88 9.19 -14.33 5.14
N LYS A 89 7.94 -13.88 4.99
CA LYS A 89 6.76 -14.76 5.07
C LYS A 89 6.63 -15.73 3.88
N GLN A 90 7.34 -15.46 2.79
CA GLN A 90 7.46 -16.35 1.64
C GLN A 90 8.66 -17.31 1.78
N GLY A 91 9.53 -17.12 2.78
CA GLY A 91 10.80 -17.86 2.89
C GLY A 91 11.85 -17.42 1.86
N ILE A 92 11.73 -16.20 1.34
CA ILE A 92 12.64 -15.62 0.35
C ILE A 92 13.71 -14.81 1.09
N ASP A 93 14.97 -15.21 0.95
CA ASP A 93 16.11 -14.53 1.58
C ASP A 93 16.56 -13.30 0.77
N LEU A 94 15.64 -12.33 0.60
CA LEU A 94 15.93 -11.03 -0.01
C LEU A 94 15.61 -9.91 0.97
N GLU A 95 16.48 -8.89 1.02
CA GLU A 95 16.23 -7.69 1.81
C GLU A 95 15.25 -6.74 1.09
N PRO A 96 14.24 -6.18 1.78
CA PRO A 96 13.37 -5.17 1.20
C PRO A 96 14.13 -3.91 0.75
N THR A 97 13.81 -3.44 -0.45
CA THR A 97 14.37 -2.20 -1.01
C THR A 97 13.83 -0.97 -0.29
N ILE A 98 14.60 0.11 -0.33
CA ILE A 98 14.26 1.38 0.30
C ILE A 98 13.40 2.20 -0.67
N HIS A 99 12.26 2.70 -0.18
CA HIS A 99 11.46 3.67 -0.94
C HIS A 99 12.24 4.98 -1.12
N LEU A 100 12.69 5.23 -2.36
CA LEU A 100 13.31 6.48 -2.79
C LEU A 100 12.20 7.42 -3.24
N GLY A 101 11.71 8.25 -2.32
CA GLY A 101 10.60 9.17 -2.57
C GLY A 101 10.86 10.12 -3.75
N VAL A 102 9.81 10.82 -4.19
CA VAL A 102 9.84 11.68 -5.39
C VAL A 102 10.96 12.73 -5.38
N GLY A 103 11.31 13.27 -4.22
CA GLY A 103 12.41 14.23 -4.06
C GLY A 103 13.77 13.63 -4.40
N ALA A 104 14.07 12.42 -3.90
CA ALA A 104 15.31 11.71 -4.21
C ALA A 104 15.40 11.40 -5.72
N LYS A 105 14.29 10.96 -6.33
CA LYS A 105 14.19 10.73 -7.77
C LYS A 105 14.35 11.99 -8.61
N ALA A 106 13.87 13.14 -8.12
CA ALA A 106 14.06 14.42 -8.81
C ALA A 106 15.53 14.87 -8.75
N ILE A 107 16.20 14.69 -7.62
CA ILE A 107 17.64 14.97 -7.46
C ILE A 107 18.45 14.07 -8.38
N GLU A 108 18.17 12.76 -8.41
CA GLU A 108 18.81 11.80 -9.32
C GLU A 108 18.70 12.23 -10.78
N ARG A 109 17.49 12.59 -11.22
CA ARG A 109 17.26 13.05 -12.60
C ARG A 109 18.06 14.31 -12.92
N LYS A 110 18.03 15.32 -12.04
CA LYS A 110 18.76 16.57 -12.23
C LYS A 110 20.28 16.35 -12.25
N ALA A 111 20.79 15.51 -11.35
CA ALA A 111 22.21 15.15 -11.31
C ALA A 111 22.65 14.48 -12.62
N ARG A 112 21.81 13.55 -13.14
CA ARG A 112 22.04 12.89 -14.44
C ARG A 112 22.05 13.89 -15.61
N GLU A 113 21.14 14.85 -15.64
CA GLU A 113 21.11 15.93 -16.65
C GLU A 113 22.36 16.82 -16.58
N GLN A 114 22.92 17.00 -15.38
CA GLN A 114 24.12 17.79 -15.13
C GLN A 114 25.43 17.00 -15.23
N GLY A 115 25.36 15.69 -15.49
CA GLY A 115 26.54 14.81 -15.55
C GLY A 115 27.27 14.64 -14.20
N VAL A 116 26.61 14.93 -13.08
CA VAL A 116 27.16 14.77 -11.73
C VAL A 116 26.49 13.60 -11.02
N ARG A 117 27.20 12.98 -10.08
CA ARG A 117 26.61 11.92 -9.24
C ARG A 117 25.76 12.57 -8.13
N PRO A 118 24.50 12.15 -7.93
CA PRO A 118 23.72 12.61 -6.79
C PRO A 118 24.32 12.02 -5.50
N GLU A 119 24.71 12.86 -4.55
CA GLU A 119 25.15 12.41 -3.22
C GLU A 119 23.94 12.25 -2.30
N LEU A 120 23.34 11.06 -2.33
CA LEU A 120 22.22 10.70 -1.46
C LEU A 120 22.52 9.32 -0.87
N GLU A 121 22.94 9.29 0.40
CA GLU A 121 23.24 8.07 1.17
C GLU A 121 22.12 7.02 1.02
N ARG A 122 20.86 7.47 1.04
CA ARG A 122 19.69 6.58 0.88
C ARG A 122 19.64 5.88 -0.48
N MET A 123 20.15 6.50 -1.54
CA MET A 123 20.24 5.88 -2.86
C MET A 123 21.36 4.85 -2.89
N ASP A 124 22.54 5.18 -2.37
CA ASP A 124 23.68 4.26 -2.31
C ASP A 124 23.33 3.00 -1.52
N LEU A 125 22.70 3.15 -0.34
CA LEU A 125 22.21 2.03 0.47
C LEU A 125 21.18 1.16 -0.28
N ASN A 126 20.30 1.78 -1.08
CA ASN A 126 19.31 1.02 -1.84
C ASN A 126 19.94 0.26 -3.02
N GLU A 127 20.96 0.84 -3.66
CA GLU A 127 21.73 0.17 -4.71
C GLU A 127 22.54 -1.00 -4.16
N GLU A 128 23.18 -0.83 -3.00
CA GLU A 128 23.88 -1.89 -2.29
C GLU A 128 22.95 -3.07 -1.97
N ARG A 129 21.79 -2.82 -1.35
CA ARG A 129 20.77 -3.87 -1.10
C ARG A 129 20.34 -4.59 -2.35
N ARG A 130 20.11 -3.86 -3.46
CA ARG A 130 19.73 -4.48 -4.73
C ARG A 130 20.86 -5.34 -5.30
N SER A 131 22.10 -4.91 -5.17
CA SER A 131 23.28 -5.65 -5.60
C SER A 131 23.44 -6.93 -4.80
N GLU A 132 23.32 -6.86 -3.47
CA GLU A 132 23.36 -8.02 -2.59
C GLU A 132 22.25 -9.02 -2.87
N ASN A 133 21.01 -8.55 -3.01
CA ASN A 133 19.87 -9.37 -3.40
C ASN A 133 20.06 -10.08 -4.75
N THR A 134 20.81 -9.49 -5.68
CA THR A 134 21.08 -10.10 -7.00
C THR A 134 22.17 -11.18 -6.92
N ARG A 135 23.00 -11.17 -5.87
CA ARG A 135 24.08 -12.15 -5.66
C ARG A 135 23.62 -13.43 -4.94
N ARG A 136 22.47 -13.40 -4.27
CA ARG A 136 21.87 -14.54 -3.56
C ARG A 136 21.14 -15.45 -4.53
#